data_AF-K2CTF1-F1
#
_entry.id   AF-K2CTF1-F1
#
_cell.length_a   1.000
_cell.length_b   1.000
_cell.length_c   1.000
_cell.angle_alpha   90.00
_cell.angle_beta   90.00
_cell.angle_gamma   90.00
#
_symmetry.space_group_name_H-M   'P 1'
#
loop_
_entity.id
_entity.type
_entity.pdbx_description
1 polymer ?
#
loop_
_entity_poly.entity_id
_entity_poly.type
_entity_poly.pdbx_seq_one_letter_code
_entity_poly.pdbx_strand_id
1 'polypeptide(L)'
;MQRYKPFLNALRKLLITIVLVVLLILSVRVTEPDLVKLVSSFPKAESIMGQLLSPVLFDRESEKITVSQVVPVPCDSVSATAFVDSGPRIILDPPCGSPKDVINLRGYDLPKNADISLRWILPDGGLLSIKNIKTDDKGEINMPLEIRPITTAVDGKAAQISFEVSLPNGKLVVAKTLKDVIDAMFVTIFMALIATTIGTIIAIPLSFLAASNITRRGKLGSAVYYLVRAFLNIIRAYEPLVLATIFAMIVGFGSPFAGVIALAITTAASLGKMFSEAVEGIDPGPIEA
;
A
#
# COMPACT_ATOMS: atom_id res chain seq x y z
N MET A 1 54.66 -29.30 29.23
CA MET A 1 53.30 -28.72 29.12
C MET A 1 52.98 -27.99 27.80
N GLN A 2 53.89 -27.86 26.83
CA GLN A 2 53.63 -27.12 25.57
C GLN A 2 52.84 -27.88 24.48
N ARG A 3 52.73 -29.22 24.57
CA ARG A 3 52.17 -30.06 23.48
C ARG A 3 50.62 -30.12 23.43
N TYR A 4 49.92 -29.72 24.51
CA TYR A 4 48.45 -29.81 24.61
C TYR A 4 47.69 -28.55 24.16
N LYS A 5 48.35 -27.37 24.12
CA LYS A 5 47.76 -26.12 23.63
C LYS A 5 47.24 -26.16 22.19
N PRO A 6 47.94 -26.76 21.20
CA PRO A 6 47.41 -26.83 19.83
C PRO A 6 46.16 -27.72 19.73
N PHE A 7 46.12 -28.82 20.50
CA PHE A 7 44.97 -29.72 20.55
C PHE A 7 43.74 -29.06 21.17
N LEU A 8 43.91 -28.32 22.28
CA LEU A 8 42.83 -27.60 22.95
C LEU A 8 42.23 -26.48 22.07
N ASN A 9 43.08 -25.78 21.31
CA ASN A 9 42.63 -24.75 20.36
C ASN A 9 41.88 -25.35 19.15
N ALA A 10 42.31 -26.52 18.68
CA ALA A 10 41.61 -27.25 17.62
C ALA A 10 40.22 -27.73 18.08
N LEU A 11 40.14 -28.29 19.29
CA LEU A 11 38.88 -28.72 19.90
C LEU A 11 37.91 -27.55 20.12
N ARG A 12 38.41 -26.40 20.60
CA ARG A 12 37.61 -25.18 20.76
C ARG A 12 37.07 -24.66 19.44
N LYS A 13 37.88 -24.66 18.37
CA LYS A 13 37.43 -24.27 17.03
C LYS A 13 36.34 -25.21 16.52
N LEU A 14 36.55 -26.52 16.63
CA LEU A 14 35.57 -27.53 16.22
C LEU A 14 34.22 -27.32 16.93
N LEU A 15 34.25 -27.09 18.25
CA LEU A 15 33.04 -26.90 19.05
C LEU A 15 32.31 -25.60 18.68
N ILE A 16 33.03 -24.51 18.42
CA ILE A 16 32.45 -23.25 17.90
C ILE A 16 31.81 -23.47 16.53
N THR A 17 32.48 -24.19 15.62
CA THR A 17 31.92 -24.48 14.29
C THR A 17 30.65 -25.32 14.38
N ILE A 18 30.63 -26.35 15.25
CA ILE A 18 29.43 -27.17 15.47
C ILE A 18 28.28 -26.31 16.00
N VAL A 19 28.52 -25.47 17.00
CA VAL A 19 27.49 -24.57 17.54
C VAL A 19 26.96 -23.63 16.46
N LEU A 20 27.84 -23.07 15.62
CA LEU A 20 27.47 -22.16 14.54
C LEU A 20 26.64 -22.86 13.45
N VAL A 21 27.00 -24.11 13.11
CA VAL A 21 26.22 -24.95 12.19
C VAL A 21 24.85 -25.29 12.77
N VAL A 22 24.76 -25.65 14.05
CA VAL A 22 23.49 -25.92 14.73
C VAL A 22 22.60 -24.68 14.72
N LEU A 23 23.15 -23.50 15.01
CA LEU A 23 22.41 -22.23 14.94
C LEU A 23 21.91 -21.93 13.53
N LEU A 24 22.73 -22.18 12.50
CA LEU A 24 22.32 -22.02 11.10
C LEU A 24 21.17 -22.98 10.72
N ILE A 25 21.26 -24.24 11.12
CA ILE A 25 20.21 -25.24 10.88
C ILE A 25 18.91 -24.82 11.58
N LEU A 26 18.99 -24.37 12.83
CA LEU A 26 17.83 -23.86 13.57
C LEU A 26 17.23 -22.63 12.89
N SER A 27 18.05 -21.70 12.39
CA SER A 27 17.58 -20.55 11.63
C SER A 27 16.81 -20.99 10.38
N VAL A 28 17.38 -21.87 9.55
CA VAL A 28 16.72 -22.34 8.32
C VAL A 28 15.42 -23.08 8.62
N ARG A 29 15.38 -23.85 9.71
CA ARG A 29 14.16 -24.52 10.18
C ARG A 29 13.06 -23.54 10.56
N VAL A 30 13.40 -22.42 11.20
CA VAL A 30 12.43 -21.38 11.59
C VAL A 30 11.99 -20.55 10.39
N THR A 31 12.88 -20.31 9.42
CA THR A 31 12.59 -19.47 8.25
C THR A 31 11.79 -20.21 7.17
N GLU A 32 11.79 -21.55 7.13
CA GLU A 32 11.09 -22.39 6.14
C GLU A 32 11.13 -21.80 4.71
N PRO A 33 12.33 -21.58 4.12
CA PRO A 33 12.44 -20.90 2.84
C PRO A 33 11.84 -21.73 1.71
N ASP A 34 10.69 -21.28 1.19
CA ASP A 34 9.98 -21.94 0.08
C ASP A 34 10.46 -21.43 -1.29
N LEU A 35 11.57 -22.01 -1.76
CA LEU A 35 12.16 -21.70 -3.06
C LEU A 35 11.27 -22.13 -4.24
N VAL A 36 10.42 -23.14 -4.05
CA VAL A 36 9.52 -23.66 -5.09
C VAL A 36 8.37 -22.69 -5.33
N LYS A 37 7.81 -22.13 -4.26
CA LYS A 37 6.77 -21.10 -4.34
C LYS A 37 7.28 -19.81 -4.96
N LEU A 38 8.56 -19.44 -4.71
CA LEU A 38 9.20 -18.29 -5.35
C LEU A 38 9.26 -18.44 -6.88
N VAL A 39 9.76 -19.57 -7.38
CA VAL A 39 9.88 -19.82 -8.83
C VAL A 39 8.52 -20.02 -9.49
N SER A 40 7.61 -20.77 -8.87
CA SER A 40 6.26 -20.98 -9.41
C SER A 40 5.39 -19.72 -9.41
N SER A 41 5.69 -18.73 -8.56
CA SER A 41 5.00 -17.43 -8.56
C SER A 41 5.60 -16.40 -9.52
N PHE A 42 6.75 -16.70 -10.16
CA PHE A 42 7.43 -15.79 -11.07
C PHE A 42 6.56 -15.30 -12.24
N PRO A 43 5.75 -16.14 -12.93
CA PRO A 43 4.89 -15.68 -14.02
C PRO A 43 3.82 -14.66 -13.56
N LYS A 44 3.38 -14.75 -12.30
CA LYS A 44 2.46 -13.75 -11.71
C LYS A 44 3.18 -12.44 -11.40
N ALA A 45 4.47 -12.50 -11.04
CA ALA A 45 5.27 -11.31 -10.82
C ALA A 45 5.60 -10.59 -12.13
N GLU A 46 5.80 -11.33 -13.22
CA GLU A 46 6.09 -10.77 -14.56
C GLU A 46 4.99 -9.81 -15.04
N SER A 47 3.72 -10.18 -14.88
CA SER A 47 2.59 -9.33 -15.30
C SER A 47 2.47 -8.04 -14.49
N ILE A 48 2.81 -8.07 -13.20
CA ILE A 48 2.85 -6.88 -12.34
C ILE A 48 4.08 -6.03 -12.66
N MET A 49 5.24 -6.66 -12.89
CA MET A 49 6.50 -5.99 -13.21
C MET A 49 6.41 -5.23 -14.54
N GLY A 50 5.71 -5.79 -15.53
CA GLY A 50 5.41 -5.09 -16.78
C GLY A 50 4.67 -3.76 -16.56
N GLN A 51 3.69 -3.73 -15.65
CA GLN A 51 2.95 -2.50 -15.33
C GLN A 51 3.82 -1.45 -14.59
N LEU A 52 4.80 -1.89 -13.80
CA LEU A 52 5.78 -1.01 -13.15
C LEU A 52 6.79 -0.43 -14.15
N LEU A 53 7.20 -1.21 -15.16
CA LEU A 53 8.19 -0.81 -16.16
C LEU A 53 7.63 0.14 -17.22
N SER A 54 6.32 0.08 -17.49
CA SER A 54 5.64 0.99 -18.42
C SER A 54 4.46 1.68 -17.73
N PRO A 55 4.70 2.67 -16.85
CA PRO A 55 3.62 3.36 -16.17
C PRO A 55 2.83 4.24 -17.15
N VAL A 56 1.50 4.24 -16.99
CA VAL A 56 0.61 5.11 -17.75
C VAL A 56 0.73 6.54 -17.21
N LEU A 57 1.48 7.39 -17.91
CA LEU A 57 1.72 8.79 -17.50
C LEU A 57 0.57 9.72 -17.87
N PHE A 58 -0.11 9.42 -18.96
CA PHE A 58 -1.19 10.22 -19.51
C PHE A 58 -2.42 9.35 -19.70
N ASP A 59 -3.55 9.87 -19.24
CA ASP A 59 -4.85 9.26 -19.45
C ASP A 59 -5.68 10.21 -20.33
N ARG A 60 -6.73 9.69 -20.96
CA ARG A 60 -7.70 10.56 -21.63
C ARG A 60 -8.85 10.82 -20.70
N GLU A 61 -9.27 12.08 -20.62
CA GLU A 61 -10.43 12.46 -19.83
C GLU A 61 -11.67 11.76 -20.39
N SER A 62 -12.20 10.77 -19.68
CA SER A 62 -13.44 10.11 -20.08
C SER A 62 -14.62 11.02 -19.74
N GLU A 63 -15.24 11.62 -20.75
CA GLU A 63 -16.57 12.21 -20.56
C GLU A 63 -17.56 11.06 -20.35
N LYS A 64 -18.15 11.03 -19.14
CA LYS A 64 -19.01 9.95 -18.68
C LYS A 64 -20.46 10.27 -19.02
N ILE A 65 -20.95 9.66 -20.09
CA ILE A 65 -22.40 9.71 -20.38
C ILE A 65 -23.03 8.56 -19.60
N THR A 66 -23.83 8.91 -18.57
CA THR A 66 -24.62 7.93 -17.83
C THR A 66 -26.02 7.90 -18.42
N VAL A 67 -26.38 6.77 -19.01
CA VAL A 67 -27.77 6.51 -19.41
C VAL A 67 -28.24 5.33 -18.58
N SER A 68 -29.32 5.56 -17.83
CA SER A 68 -29.90 4.58 -16.93
C SER A 68 -31.24 4.11 -17.47
N GLN A 69 -31.42 2.80 -17.57
CA GLN A 69 -32.71 2.19 -17.87
C GLN A 69 -33.14 1.32 -16.68
N VAL A 70 -34.39 1.50 -16.25
CA VAL A 70 -35.00 0.67 -15.22
C VAL A 70 -35.35 -0.68 -15.83
N VAL A 71 -34.90 -1.77 -15.20
CA VAL A 71 -35.18 -3.13 -15.66
C VAL A 71 -36.03 -3.83 -14.61
N PRO A 72 -37.34 -4.02 -14.84
CA PRO A 72 -38.19 -4.70 -13.88
C PRO A 72 -37.82 -6.18 -13.80
N VAL A 73 -37.40 -6.62 -12.62
CA VAL A 73 -37.06 -8.01 -12.31
C VAL A 73 -37.75 -8.37 -10.99
N PRO A 74 -38.80 -9.21 -10.97
CA PRO A 74 -39.51 -9.85 -12.10
C PRO A 74 -40.38 -8.86 -12.90
N CYS A 75 -40.84 -9.28 -14.09
CA CYS A 75 -41.58 -8.43 -15.05
C CYS A 75 -42.79 -7.67 -14.47
N ASP A 76 -43.43 -8.20 -13.42
CA ASP A 76 -44.63 -7.60 -12.81
C ASP A 76 -44.32 -6.58 -11.69
N SER A 77 -43.03 -6.33 -11.41
CA SER A 77 -42.62 -5.54 -10.24
C SER A 77 -42.80 -4.03 -10.41
N VAL A 78 -42.54 -3.48 -11.60
CA VAL A 78 -42.59 -2.04 -11.89
C VAL A 78 -42.87 -1.81 -13.39
N SER A 79 -43.63 -0.78 -13.75
CA SER A 79 -43.85 -0.39 -15.16
C SER A 79 -42.53 0.01 -15.84
N ALA A 80 -42.23 -0.61 -16.98
CA ALA A 80 -41.07 -0.27 -17.80
C ALA A 80 -41.15 1.21 -18.26
N THR A 81 -40.05 1.95 -18.10
CA THR A 81 -39.97 3.36 -18.53
C THR A 81 -39.97 3.45 -20.06
N ALA A 82 -40.60 4.49 -20.61
CA ALA A 82 -40.69 4.71 -22.06
C ALA A 82 -39.31 4.74 -22.73
N PHE A 83 -39.21 4.12 -23.91
CA PHE A 83 -37.99 4.11 -24.71
C PHE A 83 -37.68 5.51 -25.22
N VAL A 84 -36.41 5.92 -25.18
CA VAL A 84 -35.96 7.17 -25.77
C VAL A 84 -35.67 6.92 -27.25
N ASP A 85 -36.37 7.63 -28.14
CA ASP A 85 -36.33 7.38 -29.59
C ASP A 85 -35.10 7.94 -30.32
N SER A 86 -34.26 8.73 -29.64
CA SER A 86 -33.04 9.31 -30.23
C SER A 86 -31.90 9.47 -29.22
N GLY A 87 -30.67 9.21 -29.67
CA GLY A 87 -29.46 9.26 -28.83
C GLY A 87 -29.00 7.90 -28.31
N PRO A 88 -27.89 7.86 -27.53
CA PRO A 88 -27.28 6.61 -27.05
C PRO A 88 -28.26 5.84 -26.17
N ARG A 89 -28.65 4.64 -26.57
CA ARG A 89 -29.63 3.82 -25.85
C ARG A 89 -29.21 2.36 -25.76
N ILE A 90 -29.67 1.71 -24.71
CA ILE A 90 -29.62 0.26 -24.58
C ILE A 90 -31.06 -0.25 -24.53
N ILE A 91 -31.28 -1.41 -25.12
CA ILE A 91 -32.56 -2.11 -25.16
C ILE A 91 -32.28 -3.54 -24.76
N LEU A 92 -33.06 -4.04 -23.82
CA LEU A 92 -33.08 -5.45 -23.47
C LEU A 92 -34.18 -6.16 -24.26
N ASP A 93 -33.85 -7.32 -24.82
CA ASP A 93 -34.78 -8.19 -25.54
C ASP A 93 -34.71 -9.60 -24.96
N PRO A 94 -35.70 -10.04 -24.18
CA PRO A 94 -36.91 -9.32 -23.75
C PRO A 94 -36.63 -8.18 -22.72
N PRO A 95 -37.53 -7.19 -22.57
CA PRO A 95 -37.33 -6.00 -21.72
C PRO A 95 -37.35 -6.26 -20.21
N CYS A 96 -37.70 -7.48 -19.82
CA CYS A 96 -37.76 -7.96 -18.45
C CYS A 96 -37.45 -9.46 -18.42
N GLY A 97 -37.12 -10.00 -17.26
CA GLY A 97 -36.88 -11.44 -17.09
C GLY A 97 -36.93 -11.87 -15.63
N SER A 98 -36.88 -13.19 -15.41
CA SER A 98 -36.81 -13.80 -14.10
C SER A 98 -35.35 -14.00 -13.66
N PRO A 99 -35.07 -14.17 -12.36
CA PRO A 99 -33.74 -14.51 -11.89
C PRO A 99 -33.18 -15.75 -12.61
N LYS A 100 -31.94 -15.65 -13.10
CA LYS A 100 -31.21 -16.64 -13.92
C LYS A 100 -31.60 -16.70 -15.40
N ASP A 101 -32.51 -15.86 -15.88
CA ASP A 101 -32.78 -15.77 -17.31
C ASP A 101 -31.61 -15.10 -18.04
N VAL A 102 -31.41 -15.50 -19.30
CA VAL A 102 -30.45 -14.89 -20.22
C VAL A 102 -31.22 -14.02 -21.19
N ILE A 103 -30.97 -12.71 -21.14
CA ILE A 103 -31.61 -11.71 -22.02
C ILE A 103 -30.56 -11.07 -22.93
N ASN A 104 -30.95 -10.65 -24.14
CA ASN A 104 -30.03 -10.00 -25.05
C ASN A 104 -30.00 -8.49 -24.78
N LEU A 105 -28.80 -7.96 -24.53
CA LEU A 105 -28.56 -6.53 -24.41
C LEU A 105 -28.13 -5.99 -25.77
N ARG A 106 -28.94 -5.10 -26.34
CA ARG A 106 -28.69 -4.39 -27.59
C ARG A 106 -28.43 -2.90 -27.35
N GLY A 107 -27.26 -2.41 -27.73
CA GLY A 107 -26.94 -0.98 -27.71
C GLY A 107 -27.10 -0.36 -29.10
N TYR A 108 -27.66 0.84 -29.18
CA TYR A 108 -27.84 1.62 -30.42
C TYR A 108 -27.35 3.06 -30.23
N ASP A 109 -26.89 3.67 -31.33
CA ASP A 109 -26.39 5.06 -31.38
C ASP A 109 -25.29 5.37 -30.34
N LEU A 110 -24.48 4.36 -30.00
CA LEU A 110 -23.35 4.50 -29.09
C LEU A 110 -22.14 5.11 -29.81
N PRO A 111 -21.27 5.85 -29.09
CA PRO A 111 -20.02 6.34 -29.66
C PRO A 111 -19.14 5.21 -30.17
N LYS A 112 -18.64 5.35 -31.41
CA LYS A 112 -17.79 4.37 -32.10
C LYS A 112 -16.47 4.16 -31.37
N ASN A 113 -15.99 2.92 -31.27
CA ASN A 113 -14.73 2.55 -30.60
C ASN A 113 -14.59 3.09 -29.15
N ALA A 114 -15.71 3.35 -28.46
CA ALA A 114 -15.69 3.75 -27.06
C ALA A 114 -15.62 2.55 -26.13
N ASP A 115 -14.92 2.70 -25.01
CA ASP A 115 -14.94 1.74 -23.91
C ASP A 115 -16.20 2.00 -23.05
N ILE A 116 -17.08 1.01 -22.99
CA ILE A 116 -18.33 1.05 -22.24
C ILE A 116 -18.20 0.15 -21.01
N SER A 117 -18.37 0.74 -19.83
CA SER A 117 -18.48 -0.01 -18.58
C SER A 117 -19.95 -0.20 -18.25
N LEU A 118 -20.46 -1.42 -18.43
CA LEU A 118 -21.82 -1.76 -18.04
C LEU A 118 -21.86 -2.04 -16.53
N ARG A 119 -22.77 -1.38 -15.80
CA ARG A 119 -22.97 -1.60 -14.37
C ARG A 119 -24.45 -1.77 -14.02
N TRP A 120 -24.74 -2.64 -13.07
CA TRP A 120 -26.02 -2.65 -12.40
C TRP A 120 -25.96 -1.67 -11.22
N ILE A 121 -27.00 -0.85 -11.10
CA ILE A 121 -27.36 -0.17 -9.86
C ILE A 121 -28.41 -1.05 -9.19
N LEU A 122 -28.01 -1.67 -8.09
CA LEU A 122 -28.87 -2.55 -7.32
C LEU A 122 -29.93 -1.72 -6.55
N PRO A 123 -31.05 -2.33 -6.11
CA PRO A 123 -32.08 -1.66 -5.33
C PRO A 123 -31.59 -1.03 -4.02
N ASP A 124 -30.49 -1.54 -3.46
CA ASP A 124 -29.80 -1.06 -2.25
C ASP A 124 -28.82 0.09 -2.53
N GLY A 125 -28.65 0.50 -3.80
CA GLY A 125 -27.69 1.51 -4.23
C GLY A 125 -26.28 0.98 -4.50
N GLY A 126 -26.05 -0.33 -4.37
CA GLY A 126 -24.79 -0.96 -4.73
C GLY A 126 -24.52 -0.92 -6.24
N LEU A 127 -23.25 -0.83 -6.63
CA LEU A 127 -22.82 -0.87 -8.03
C LEU A 127 -22.18 -2.23 -8.33
N LEU A 128 -22.71 -2.97 -9.29
CA LEU A 128 -22.12 -4.23 -9.75
C LEU A 128 -21.63 -4.08 -11.19
N SER A 129 -20.32 -4.11 -11.41
CA SER A 129 -19.75 -4.08 -12.76
C SER A 129 -20.02 -5.40 -13.48
N ILE A 130 -20.58 -5.32 -14.70
CA ILE A 130 -20.95 -6.48 -15.51
C ILE A 130 -19.75 -6.89 -16.38
N LYS A 131 -19.34 -5.99 -17.27
CA LYS A 131 -18.27 -6.22 -18.25
C LYS A 131 -17.86 -4.88 -18.86
N ASN A 132 -16.57 -4.74 -19.19
CA ASN A 132 -16.08 -3.65 -20.04
C ASN A 132 -16.12 -4.13 -21.50
N ILE A 133 -16.81 -3.41 -22.36
CA ILE A 133 -17.00 -3.75 -23.77
C ILE A 133 -16.57 -2.58 -24.64
N LYS A 134 -15.96 -2.87 -25.78
CA LYS A 134 -15.70 -1.89 -26.83
C LYS A 134 -16.86 -1.89 -27.81
N THR A 135 -17.40 -0.71 -28.11
CA THR A 135 -18.41 -0.54 -29.15
C THR A 135 -17.81 -0.84 -30.52
N ASP A 136 -18.58 -1.48 -31.40
CA ASP A 136 -18.17 -1.72 -32.78
C ASP A 136 -18.06 -0.42 -33.61
N ASP A 137 -17.58 -0.54 -34.85
CA ASP A 137 -17.43 0.60 -35.77
C ASP A 137 -18.78 1.23 -36.19
N LYS A 138 -19.90 0.57 -35.89
CA LYS A 138 -21.26 1.02 -36.20
C LYS A 138 -21.94 1.71 -35.02
N GLY A 139 -21.39 1.62 -33.82
CA GLY A 139 -22.02 2.18 -32.62
C GLY A 139 -23.06 1.24 -31.99
N GLU A 140 -22.98 -0.06 -32.28
CA GLU A 140 -23.90 -1.09 -31.81
C GLU A 140 -23.20 -2.09 -30.89
N ILE A 141 -23.98 -2.70 -30.00
CA ILE A 141 -23.53 -3.77 -29.10
C ILE A 141 -24.61 -4.83 -29.07
N ASN A 142 -24.24 -6.10 -29.16
CA ASN A 142 -25.17 -7.22 -28.95
C ASN A 142 -24.50 -8.29 -28.07
N MET A 143 -25.04 -8.55 -26.88
CA MET A 143 -24.52 -9.60 -26.01
C MET A 143 -25.59 -10.27 -25.15
N PRO A 144 -25.41 -11.55 -24.81
CA PRO A 144 -26.21 -12.19 -23.78
C PRO A 144 -25.82 -11.64 -22.40
N LEU A 145 -26.83 -11.27 -21.62
CA LEU A 145 -26.73 -10.81 -20.24
C LEU A 145 -27.53 -11.76 -19.34
N GLU A 146 -26.87 -12.34 -18.34
CA GLU A 146 -27.52 -13.18 -17.34
C GLU A 146 -28.05 -12.32 -16.19
N ILE A 147 -29.34 -12.45 -15.89
CA ILE A 147 -29.98 -11.77 -14.76
C ILE A 147 -29.58 -12.49 -13.47
N ARG A 148 -28.76 -11.84 -12.65
CA ARG A 148 -28.34 -12.40 -11.35
C ARG A 148 -29.46 -12.21 -10.32
N PRO A 149 -29.71 -13.18 -9.41
CA PRO A 149 -30.73 -13.05 -8.37
C PRO A 149 -30.60 -11.81 -7.46
N ILE A 150 -29.41 -11.21 -7.40
CA ILE A 150 -29.15 -9.98 -6.63
C ILE A 150 -29.82 -8.73 -7.25
N THR A 151 -30.34 -8.81 -8.48
CA THR A 151 -31.02 -7.71 -9.18
C THR A 151 -32.54 -7.74 -9.00
N THR A 152 -33.08 -8.63 -8.17
CA THR A 152 -34.53 -8.68 -7.87
C THR A 152 -34.98 -7.44 -7.12
N ALA A 153 -36.14 -6.90 -7.49
CA ALA A 153 -36.73 -5.78 -6.80
C ALA A 153 -36.97 -6.08 -5.31
N VAL A 154 -36.52 -5.17 -4.44
CA VAL A 154 -36.78 -5.20 -2.99
C VAL A 154 -37.49 -3.91 -2.64
N ASP A 155 -38.61 -4.00 -1.91
CA ASP A 155 -39.41 -2.83 -1.47
C ASP A 155 -39.85 -1.87 -2.60
N GLY A 156 -40.26 -2.42 -3.76
CA GLY A 156 -40.77 -1.62 -4.88
C GLY A 156 -39.69 -0.84 -5.66
N LYS A 157 -38.40 -1.05 -5.35
CA LYS A 157 -37.27 -0.52 -6.13
C LYS A 157 -36.72 -1.62 -7.03
N ALA A 158 -36.92 -1.50 -8.33
CA ALA A 158 -36.30 -2.39 -9.32
C ALA A 158 -34.82 -2.04 -9.53
N ALA A 159 -34.01 -3.03 -9.89
CA ALA A 159 -32.63 -2.78 -10.31
C ALA A 159 -32.62 -1.92 -11.59
N GLN A 160 -31.63 -1.03 -11.69
CA GLN A 160 -31.41 -0.22 -12.90
C GLN A 160 -30.12 -0.68 -13.55
N ILE A 161 -30.10 -0.78 -14.88
CA ILE A 161 -28.84 -0.88 -15.61
C ILE A 161 -28.42 0.54 -15.95
N SER A 162 -27.24 0.95 -15.48
CA SER A 162 -26.58 2.14 -15.97
C SER A 162 -25.40 1.74 -16.84
N PHE A 163 -25.30 2.35 -18.00
CA PHE A 163 -24.09 2.27 -18.78
C PHE A 163 -23.35 3.59 -18.68
N GLU A 164 -22.10 3.51 -18.28
CA GLU A 164 -21.17 4.63 -18.25
C GLU A 164 -20.32 4.52 -19.52
N VAL A 165 -20.65 5.33 -20.52
CA VAL A 165 -19.85 5.43 -21.75
C VAL A 165 -18.66 6.33 -21.46
N SER A 166 -17.44 5.80 -21.56
CA SER A 166 -16.21 6.59 -21.46
C SER A 166 -15.73 6.94 -22.87
N LEU A 167 -15.97 8.19 -23.28
CA LEU A 167 -15.55 8.68 -24.58
C LEU A 167 -14.01 8.82 -24.65
N PRO A 168 -13.32 8.18 -25.61
CA PRO A 168 -11.87 8.31 -25.76
C PRO A 168 -11.44 9.63 -26.42
N ASN A 169 -12.38 10.54 -26.71
CA ASN A 169 -12.13 11.79 -27.42
C ASN A 169 -11.79 12.96 -26.49
N GLY A 170 -11.73 12.74 -25.18
CA GLY A 170 -11.36 13.77 -24.23
C GLY A 170 -9.90 14.20 -24.33
N LYS A 171 -9.60 15.34 -23.72
CA LYS A 171 -8.24 15.91 -23.70
C LYS A 171 -7.27 14.95 -23.02
N LEU A 172 -6.01 14.97 -23.47
CA LEU A 172 -4.94 14.27 -22.77
C LEU A 172 -4.77 14.95 -21.40
N VAL A 173 -5.02 14.21 -20.33
CA VAL A 173 -4.84 14.68 -18.96
C VAL A 173 -3.76 13.85 -18.28
N VAL A 174 -3.11 14.43 -17.28
CA VAL A 174 -2.18 13.68 -16.44
C VAL A 174 -2.96 12.59 -15.72
N ALA A 175 -2.49 11.35 -15.82
CA ALA A 175 -3.15 10.20 -15.19
C ALA A 175 -3.33 10.45 -13.69
N LYS A 176 -4.50 10.08 -13.15
CA LYS A 176 -4.79 10.25 -11.71
C LYS A 176 -3.76 9.52 -10.85
N THR A 177 -3.37 8.32 -11.27
CA THR A 177 -2.34 7.50 -10.63
C THR A 177 -1.00 8.23 -10.53
N LEU A 178 -0.60 8.99 -11.56
CA LEU A 178 0.66 9.76 -11.52
C LEU A 178 0.59 10.87 -10.46
N LYS A 179 -0.55 11.56 -10.35
CA LYS A 179 -0.77 12.57 -9.29
C LYS A 179 -0.70 11.94 -7.90
N ASP A 180 -1.41 10.84 -7.69
CA ASP A 180 -1.44 10.11 -6.41
C ASP A 180 -0.02 9.64 -6.01
N VAL A 181 0.78 9.17 -6.97
CA VAL A 181 2.18 8.76 -6.73
C VAL A 181 3.06 9.96 -6.38
N ILE A 182 2.95 11.07 -7.11
CA ILE A 182 3.73 12.29 -6.82
C ILE A 182 3.37 12.84 -5.44
N ASP A 183 2.08 12.88 -5.10
CA ASP A 183 1.61 13.30 -3.78
C ASP A 183 2.17 12.39 -2.68
N ALA A 184 2.13 11.07 -2.88
CA ALA A 184 2.73 10.11 -1.95
C ALA A 184 4.25 10.29 -1.81
N MET A 185 4.96 10.57 -2.90
CA MET A 185 6.40 10.88 -2.86
C MET A 185 6.68 12.10 -2.00
N PHE A 186 5.95 13.20 -2.17
CA PHE A 186 6.10 14.40 -1.33
C PHE A 186 5.80 14.10 0.13
N VAL A 187 4.75 13.34 0.43
CA VAL A 187 4.44 12.92 1.80
C VAL A 187 5.63 12.18 2.42
N THR A 188 6.25 11.22 1.71
CA THR A 188 7.42 10.50 2.25
C THR A 188 8.61 11.41 2.52
N ILE A 189 8.88 12.38 1.63
CA ILE A 189 9.96 13.34 1.78
C ILE A 189 9.71 14.23 3.01
N PHE A 190 8.51 14.78 3.15
CA PHE A 190 8.17 15.64 4.29
C PHE A 190 8.14 14.87 5.61
N MET A 191 7.67 13.63 5.61
CA MET A 191 7.74 12.76 6.79
C MET A 191 9.19 12.54 7.23
N ALA A 192 10.08 12.22 6.30
CA ALA A 192 11.50 12.01 6.58
C ALA A 192 12.16 13.31 7.08
N LEU A 193 11.87 14.45 6.45
CA LEU A 193 12.42 15.76 6.83
C LEU A 193 11.99 16.17 8.24
N ILE A 194 10.71 16.01 8.58
CA ILE A 194 10.20 16.36 9.92
C ILE A 194 10.79 15.41 10.97
N ALA A 195 10.78 14.11 10.70
CA ALA A 195 11.32 13.10 11.62
C ALA A 195 12.82 13.33 11.89
N THR A 196 13.61 13.62 10.85
CA THR A 196 15.04 13.91 10.99
C THR A 196 15.30 15.22 11.70
N THR A 197 14.51 16.27 11.42
CA THR A 197 14.64 17.58 12.09
C THR A 197 14.36 17.45 13.60
N ILE A 198 13.20 16.89 13.96
CA ILE A 198 12.83 16.67 15.37
C ILE A 198 13.84 15.73 16.03
N GLY A 199 14.19 14.63 15.36
CA GLY A 199 15.15 13.66 15.84
C GLY A 199 16.52 14.27 16.13
N THR A 200 16.99 15.17 15.26
CA THR A 200 18.28 15.88 15.43
C THR A 200 18.21 16.86 16.60
N ILE A 201 17.14 17.64 16.73
CA ILE A 201 16.96 18.59 17.84
C ILE A 201 17.00 17.85 19.19
N ILE A 202 16.38 16.68 19.27
CA ILE A 202 16.38 15.83 20.48
C ILE A 202 17.74 15.12 20.66
N ALA A 203 18.39 14.69 19.58
CA ALA A 203 19.69 14.02 19.61
C ALA A 203 20.80 14.89 20.17
N ILE A 204 20.81 16.20 19.89
CA ILE A 204 21.84 17.14 20.35
C ILE A 204 21.99 17.11 21.88
N PRO A 205 20.97 17.42 22.70
CA PRO A 205 21.12 17.38 24.16
C PRO A 205 21.43 15.97 24.66
N LEU A 206 20.77 14.94 24.12
CA LEU A 206 21.03 13.54 24.48
C LEU A 206 22.48 13.12 24.22
N SER A 207 23.10 13.64 23.15
CA SER A 207 24.49 13.32 22.80
C SER A 207 25.48 13.83 23.82
N PHE A 208 25.27 15.05 24.34
CA PHE A 208 26.10 15.62 25.40
C PHE A 208 25.96 14.84 26.71
N LEU A 209 24.74 14.39 27.05
CA LEU A 209 24.49 13.54 28.23
C LEU A 209 25.08 12.12 28.08
N ALA A 210 25.21 11.63 26.85
CA ALA A 210 25.75 10.32 26.53
C ALA A 210 27.28 10.32 26.31
N ALA A 211 27.93 11.49 26.38
CA ALA A 211 29.36 11.65 26.16
C ALA A 211 30.16 11.53 27.47
N SER A 212 31.12 10.62 27.50
CA SER A 212 31.88 10.29 28.71
C SER A 212 32.81 11.41 29.18
N ASN A 213 33.30 12.26 28.27
CA ASN A 213 34.18 13.38 28.58
C ASN A 213 33.45 14.52 29.31
N ILE A 214 32.14 14.68 29.07
CA ILE A 214 31.31 15.73 29.67
C ILE A 214 30.58 15.21 30.91
N THR A 215 29.84 14.11 30.79
CA THR A 215 28.89 13.69 31.83
C THR A 215 29.50 12.77 32.88
N ARG A 216 30.60 12.06 32.60
CA ARG A 216 31.19 11.08 33.54
C ARG A 216 32.02 11.71 34.68
N ARG A 217 31.56 12.84 35.22
CA ARG A 217 32.14 13.51 36.39
C ARG A 217 31.33 13.15 37.65
N GLY A 218 31.94 12.40 38.57
CA GLY A 218 31.31 11.95 39.82
C GLY A 218 30.36 10.75 39.67
N LYS A 219 29.78 10.32 40.80
CA LYS A 219 28.85 9.16 40.86
C LYS A 219 27.53 9.42 40.15
N LEU A 220 26.94 10.59 40.35
CA LEU A 220 25.69 11.02 39.71
C LEU A 220 25.84 11.12 38.18
N GLY A 221 26.90 11.78 37.70
CA GLY A 221 27.18 11.90 36.28
C GLY A 221 27.44 10.55 35.60
N SER A 222 28.17 9.65 36.26
CA SER A 222 28.37 8.29 35.76
C SER A 222 27.07 7.50 35.64
N ALA A 223 26.14 7.65 36.60
CA ALA A 223 24.83 7.00 36.53
C ALA A 223 23.99 7.52 35.34
N VAL A 224 23.94 8.85 35.14
CA VAL A 224 23.24 9.46 34.00
C VAL A 224 23.81 8.96 32.67
N TYR A 225 25.13 8.92 32.54
CA TYR A 225 25.81 8.41 31.34
C TYR A 225 25.38 6.98 30.98
N TYR A 226 25.40 6.06 31.96
CA TYR A 226 25.01 4.67 31.71
C TYR A 226 23.51 4.53 31.41
N LEU A 227 22.65 5.28 32.11
CA LEU A 227 21.20 5.27 31.87
C LEU A 227 20.86 5.78 30.48
N VAL A 228 21.44 6.90 30.06
CA VAL A 228 21.19 7.48 28.74
C VAL A 228 21.73 6.56 27.65
N ARG A 229 22.93 5.99 27.77
CA ARG A 229 23.44 5.03 26.79
C ARG A 229 22.59 3.76 26.71
N ALA A 230 22.13 3.24 27.84
CA ALA A 230 21.23 2.08 27.87
C ALA A 230 19.91 2.40 27.15
N PHE A 231 19.31 3.57 27.44
CA PHE A 231 18.09 4.03 26.78
C PHE A 231 18.26 4.17 25.26
N LEU A 232 19.34 4.82 24.79
CA LEU A 232 19.65 4.95 23.37
C LEU A 232 19.83 3.58 22.69
N ASN A 233 20.50 2.65 23.35
CA ASN A 233 20.71 1.29 22.83
C ASN A 233 19.40 0.48 22.75
N ILE A 234 18.52 0.62 23.76
CA ILE A 234 17.21 -0.05 23.77
C ILE A 234 16.36 0.47 22.63
N ILE A 235 16.23 1.79 22.45
CA ILE A 235 15.42 2.36 21.35
C ILE A 235 15.95 1.90 19.99
N ARG A 236 17.26 1.81 19.80
CA ARG A 236 17.87 1.33 18.54
C ARG A 236 17.64 -0.16 18.27
N ALA A 237 17.34 -0.94 19.31
CA ALA A 237 17.02 -2.36 19.15
C ALA A 237 15.59 -2.59 18.64
N TYR A 238 14.68 -1.62 18.85
CA TYR A 238 13.32 -1.69 18.35
C TYR A 238 13.24 -1.25 16.88
N GLU A 239 12.58 -2.08 16.08
CA GLU A 239 12.32 -1.76 14.68
C GLU A 239 11.35 -0.58 14.55
N PRO A 240 11.63 0.41 13.67
CA PRO A 240 10.74 1.56 13.46
C PRO A 240 9.33 1.16 13.06
N LEU A 241 9.16 0.05 12.32
CA LEU A 241 7.84 -0.48 11.92
C LEU A 241 7.00 -0.87 13.14
N VAL A 242 7.61 -1.53 14.14
CA VAL A 242 6.91 -1.91 15.38
C VAL A 242 6.46 -0.66 16.12
N LEU A 243 7.35 0.33 16.28
CA LEU A 243 6.99 1.61 16.91
C LEU A 243 5.89 2.34 16.14
N ALA A 244 5.96 2.35 14.80
CA ALA A 244 4.94 2.96 13.96
C ALA A 244 3.57 2.31 14.16
N THR A 245 3.50 0.98 14.30
CA THR A 245 2.23 0.29 14.60
C THR A 245 1.68 0.63 15.98
N ILE A 246 2.53 0.75 17.00
CA ILE A 246 2.11 1.16 18.36
C ILE A 246 1.57 2.60 18.34
N PHE A 247 2.29 3.53 17.69
CA PHE A 247 1.82 4.91 17.57
C PHE A 247 0.57 5.03 16.69
N ALA A 248 0.41 4.17 15.68
CA ALA A 248 -0.81 4.13 14.87
C ALA A 248 -2.03 3.72 15.71
N MET A 249 -1.87 2.84 16.70
CA MET A 249 -2.97 2.52 17.63
C MET A 249 -3.33 3.69 18.54
N ILE A 250 -2.35 4.53 18.91
CA ILE A 250 -2.56 5.67 19.81
C ILE A 250 -3.16 6.88 19.07
N VAL A 251 -2.61 7.21 17.90
CA VAL A 251 -2.98 8.40 17.10
C VAL A 251 -4.16 8.11 16.16
N GLY A 252 -4.37 6.85 15.80
CA GLY A 252 -5.37 6.43 14.82
C GLY A 252 -4.74 6.03 13.48
N PHE A 253 -5.33 5.00 12.85
CA PHE A 253 -4.92 4.51 11.54
C PHE A 253 -5.29 5.51 10.43
N GLY A 254 -4.42 5.63 9.42
CA GLY A 254 -4.63 6.46 8.24
C GLY A 254 -3.87 7.79 8.23
N SER A 255 -3.30 8.23 9.36
CA SER A 255 -2.44 9.42 9.39
C SER A 255 -0.95 9.06 9.27
N PRO A 256 -0.14 9.80 8.47
CA PRO A 256 1.30 9.59 8.40
C PRO A 256 2.04 9.96 9.70
N PHE A 257 1.39 10.66 10.62
CA PHE A 257 1.98 11.20 11.84
C PHE A 257 2.56 10.13 12.77
N ALA A 258 1.91 8.97 12.86
CA ALA A 258 2.43 7.84 13.65
C ALA A 258 3.81 7.37 13.15
N GLY A 259 4.00 7.32 11.82
CA GLY A 259 5.28 6.99 11.20
C GLY A 259 6.34 8.06 11.48
N VAL A 260 5.96 9.34 11.43
CA VAL A 260 6.88 10.46 11.73
C VAL A 260 7.41 10.37 13.16
N ILE A 261 6.55 10.11 14.15
CA ILE A 261 6.97 9.99 15.56
C ILE A 261 7.91 8.79 15.74
N ALA A 262 7.54 7.63 15.18
CA ALA A 262 8.36 6.42 15.26
C ALA A 262 9.76 6.67 14.67
N LEU A 263 9.82 7.23 13.47
CA LEU A 263 11.07 7.59 12.79
C LEU A 263 11.87 8.63 13.59
N ALA A 264 11.22 9.65 14.16
CA ALA A 264 11.88 10.68 14.93
C ALA A 264 12.59 10.11 16.17
N ILE A 265 11.93 9.20 16.91
CA ILE A 265 12.48 8.57 18.11
C ILE A 265 13.69 7.68 17.77
N THR A 266 13.57 6.82 16.75
CA THR A 266 14.67 5.94 16.34
C THR A 266 15.83 6.71 15.74
N THR A 267 15.54 7.81 15.01
CA THR A 267 16.54 8.72 14.46
C THR A 267 17.26 9.49 15.58
N ALA A 268 16.53 9.99 16.58
CA ALA A 268 17.12 10.66 17.74
C ALA A 268 18.09 9.75 18.50
N ALA A 269 17.71 8.47 18.68
CA ALA A 269 18.56 7.52 19.37
C ALA A 269 19.85 7.19 18.58
N SER A 270 19.71 7.04 17.27
CA SER A 270 20.84 6.74 16.37
C SER A 270 21.80 7.92 16.25
N LEU A 271 21.28 9.12 15.97
CA LEU A 271 22.07 10.35 15.88
C LEU A 271 22.67 10.72 17.24
N GLY A 272 21.92 10.61 18.33
CA GLY A 272 22.41 10.93 19.67
C GLY A 272 23.62 10.09 20.05
N LYS A 273 23.63 8.79 19.68
CA LYS A 273 24.79 7.92 19.89
C LYS A 273 25.97 8.31 19.01
N MET A 274 25.74 8.52 17.71
CA MET A 274 26.81 8.93 16.78
C MET A 274 27.43 10.28 17.18
N PHE A 275 26.60 11.26 17.55
CA PHE A 275 27.05 12.56 18.03
C PHE A 275 27.80 12.43 19.37
N SER A 276 27.37 11.55 20.29
CA SER A 276 28.09 11.35 21.55
C SER A 276 29.50 10.78 21.33
N GLU A 277 29.66 9.88 20.36
CA GLU A 277 30.95 9.30 19.99
C GLU A 277 31.83 10.33 19.29
N ALA A 278 31.25 11.18 18.45
CA ALA A 278 31.95 12.31 17.84
C ALA A 278 32.45 13.30 18.91
N VAL A 279 31.62 13.61 19.92
CA VAL A 279 32.00 14.48 21.04
C VAL A 279 33.08 13.85 21.91
N GLU A 280 33.00 12.54 22.18
CA GLU A 280 34.03 11.80 22.92
C GLU A 280 35.39 11.78 22.19
N GLY A 281 35.38 11.82 20.85
CA GLY A 281 36.57 11.82 20.01
C GLY A 281 37.27 13.18 19.88
N ILE A 282 36.73 14.25 20.44
CA ILE A 282 37.37 15.58 20.44
C ILE A 282 38.60 15.53 21.35
N ASP A 283 39.76 15.89 20.81
CA ASP A 283 41.03 15.95 21.54
C ASP A 283 40.90 16.90 22.75
N PRO A 284 41.14 16.42 23.99
CA PRO A 284 41.24 17.31 25.13
C PRO A 284 42.48 18.19 24.94
N GLY A 285 42.26 19.41 24.43
CA GLY A 285 43.34 20.39 24.23
C GLY A 285 44.19 20.60 25.49
N PRO A 286 45.34 21.30 25.38
CA PRO A 286 46.29 21.47 26.47
C PRO A 286 45.57 22.03 27.70
N ILE A 287 45.65 21.30 28.82
CA ILE A 287 44.85 21.61 30.02
C ILE A 287 45.35 22.85 30.77
N GLU A 288 46.50 23.44 30.39
CA GLU A 288 47.05 24.61 31.09
C GLU A 288 47.75 25.57 30.11
N ALA A 289 47.32 26.84 30.13
CA ALA A 289 48.11 28.03 29.76
C ALA A 289 47.79 29.14 30.77
#